data_AF-A0A2T7CNW9-F1
#
_entry.id   AF-A0A2T7CNW9-F1
#
_cell.length_a   1.000
_cell.length_b   1.000
_cell.length_c   1.000
_cell.angle_alpha   90.00
_cell.angle_beta   90.00
_cell.angle_gamma   90.00
#
_symmetry.space_group_name_H-M   'P 1'
#
loop_
_entity.id
_entity.type
_entity.pdbx_description
1 polymer ?
#
loop_
_entity_poly.entity_id
_entity_poly.type
_entity_poly.pdbx_seq_one_letter_code
_entity_poly.pdbx_strand_id
1 'polypeptide(L)'
;MEMYIGTFGKRKPRTGPSSASWQGHISQEEQGLQVLGQQFMLDKLPEDIFDTLLSYLSIEDAARAACVSRGYLHSWRRYPRLLFNNKTLGLNKLGIHLDEDTRALEDEQYREDKIENHFVNKINHVLENHSGFGMKALILQLFPCHIDASYLDKWLRIAVKPGIEELALELSTLKRRAEYNFPSLLLSNEIGGSTLESLRLTSCAFHSWLQ
;
A
#
# COMPACT_ATOMS: atom_id res chain seq x y z
N MET A 1 -5.92 6.64 1.39
CA MET A 1 -6.09 6.84 2.84
C MET A 1 -5.63 8.26 3.07
N GLU A 2 -6.55 9.20 2.94
CA GLU A 2 -6.24 10.61 3.12
C GLU A 2 -5.93 10.86 4.59
N MET A 3 -4.75 11.41 4.86
CA MET A 3 -4.33 11.80 6.21
C MET A 3 -4.73 13.25 6.43
N TYR A 4 -5.81 13.48 7.18
CA TYR A 4 -6.04 14.78 7.80
C TYR A 4 -5.19 14.89 9.07
N ILE A 5 -4.18 15.75 8.99
CA ILE A 5 -3.35 16.20 10.11
C ILE A 5 -4.13 17.22 10.96
N GLY A 6 -4.72 16.75 12.06
CA GLY A 6 -5.30 17.60 13.09
C GLY A 6 -4.21 18.22 13.97
N THR A 7 -4.10 19.55 13.93
CA THR A 7 -3.18 20.35 14.73
C THR A 7 -3.51 20.28 16.23
N PHE A 8 -2.55 19.83 17.05
CA PHE A 8 -2.67 19.82 18.52
C PHE A 8 -2.49 21.24 19.09
N GLY A 9 -3.60 21.86 19.52
CA GLY A 9 -3.60 23.11 20.28
C GLY A 9 -3.16 22.89 21.74
N LYS A 10 -2.14 23.64 22.19
CA LYS A 10 -1.68 23.67 23.58
C LYS A 10 -2.79 24.21 24.50
N ARG A 11 -3.26 23.42 25.46
CA ARG A 11 -4.10 23.90 26.58
C ARG A 11 -3.26 24.13 27.84
N LYS A 12 -3.41 25.31 28.44
CA LYS A 12 -2.81 25.75 29.72
C LYS A 12 -3.45 25.02 30.92
N PRO A 13 -2.72 24.87 32.05
CA PRO A 13 -3.23 24.18 33.24
C PRO A 13 -4.18 25.08 34.04
N ARG A 14 -5.25 24.49 34.61
CA ARG A 14 -6.11 25.12 35.62
C ARG A 14 -6.02 24.37 36.95
N THR A 15 -5.94 25.16 38.00
CA THR A 15 -5.80 24.86 39.43
C THR A 15 -7.03 24.16 40.03
N GLY A 16 -6.80 23.31 41.04
CA GLY A 16 -7.85 22.64 41.85
C GLY A 16 -8.63 23.59 42.78
N PRO A 17 -9.61 23.07 43.55
CA PRO A 17 -9.28 22.66 44.93
C PRO A 17 -10.06 21.46 45.53
N SER A 18 -9.42 20.86 46.56
CA SER A 18 -9.87 20.30 47.86
C SER A 18 -10.94 19.19 48.03
N SER A 19 -10.46 18.09 48.64
CA SER A 19 -10.98 17.21 49.72
C SER A 19 -12.45 16.73 49.77
N ALA A 20 -12.62 15.40 49.72
CA ALA A 20 -13.42 14.65 50.71
C ALA A 20 -13.05 13.16 50.67
N SER A 21 -12.71 12.61 51.83
CA SER A 21 -12.43 11.19 52.06
C SER A 21 -13.71 10.35 52.07
N TRP A 22 -13.68 9.20 51.39
CA TRP A 22 -14.48 8.05 51.77
C TRP A 22 -13.58 6.81 51.70
N GLN A 23 -13.20 6.30 52.87
CA GLN A 23 -12.67 4.95 53.01
C GLN A 23 -13.85 3.99 53.07
N GLY A 24 -13.96 3.16 52.03
CA GLY A 24 -14.80 1.96 52.01
C GLY A 24 -13.97 0.82 51.45
N HIS A 25 -13.48 -0.04 52.33
CA HIS A 25 -12.89 -1.32 51.95
C HIS A 25 -14.04 -2.31 51.75
N ILE A 26 -14.36 -2.65 50.50
CA ILE A 26 -15.19 -3.81 50.15
C ILE A 26 -14.48 -4.54 49.00
N SER A 27 -13.96 -5.70 49.37
CA SER A 27 -13.82 -6.99 48.69
C SER A 27 -13.45 -7.08 47.20
N GLN A 28 -12.57 -8.05 46.95
CA GLN A 28 -12.20 -8.65 45.67
C GLN A 28 -13.42 -8.93 44.76
N GLU A 29 -13.15 -8.91 43.45
CA GLU A 29 -14.04 -9.26 42.33
C GLU A 29 -14.93 -8.15 41.76
N GLU A 30 -14.32 -7.26 40.98
CA GLU A 30 -14.96 -6.85 39.72
C GLU A 30 -13.96 -6.98 38.57
N GLN A 31 -14.40 -7.73 37.57
CA GLN A 31 -13.62 -8.35 36.51
C GLN A 31 -13.11 -7.30 35.51
N GLY A 32 -11.90 -6.82 35.73
CA GLY A 32 -11.06 -6.24 34.67
C GLY A 32 -10.39 -7.34 33.84
N LEU A 33 -11.17 -8.25 33.25
CA LEU A 33 -10.65 -9.33 32.42
C LEU A 33 -10.92 -9.03 30.93
N GLN A 34 -9.86 -9.18 30.12
CA GLN A 34 -9.86 -9.27 28.65
C GLN A 34 -9.78 -7.97 27.85
N VAL A 35 -8.76 -7.13 28.07
CA VAL A 35 -8.19 -6.32 26.96
C VAL A 35 -6.67 -6.24 27.05
N LEU A 36 -6.10 -6.18 28.25
CA LEU A 36 -4.65 -5.96 28.42
C LEU A 36 -3.78 -7.21 28.15
N GLY A 37 -4.35 -8.43 28.24
CA GLY A 37 -3.60 -9.69 28.04
C GLY A 37 -3.29 -10.05 26.59
N GLN A 38 -4.04 -9.50 25.63
CA GLN A 38 -3.84 -9.79 24.20
C GLN A 38 -2.76 -8.92 23.57
N GLN A 39 -2.61 -7.66 24.02
CA GLN A 39 -1.60 -6.74 23.51
C GLN A 39 -0.17 -7.24 23.80
N PHE A 40 0.07 -7.85 24.97
CA PHE A 40 1.39 -8.32 25.41
C PHE A 40 1.89 -9.61 24.72
N MET A 41 1.01 -10.37 24.06
CA MET A 41 1.40 -11.60 23.38
C MET A 41 1.90 -11.34 21.95
N LEU A 42 1.40 -10.29 21.29
CA LEU A 42 1.83 -9.94 19.93
C LEU A 42 3.26 -9.39 19.90
N ASP A 43 3.66 -8.61 20.90
CA ASP A 43 5.02 -8.04 20.97
C ASP A 43 6.12 -9.10 21.24
N LYS A 44 5.74 -10.34 21.55
CA LYS A 44 6.67 -11.45 21.84
C LYS A 44 6.76 -12.48 20.73
N LEU A 45 5.96 -12.34 19.67
CA LEU A 45 5.95 -13.28 18.57
C LEU A 45 7.13 -12.99 17.62
N PRO A 46 7.90 -14.00 17.20
CA PRO A 46 8.96 -13.84 16.21
C PRO A 46 8.46 -13.21 14.88
N GLU A 47 9.29 -12.36 14.27
CA GLU A 47 8.95 -11.64 13.02
C GLU A 47 8.61 -12.56 11.86
N ASP A 48 9.25 -13.74 11.78
CA ASP A 48 9.01 -14.75 10.75
C ASP A 48 7.58 -15.30 10.78
N ILE A 49 6.95 -15.35 11.96
CA ILE A 49 5.55 -15.74 12.08
C ILE A 49 4.64 -14.64 11.53
N PHE A 50 4.98 -13.36 11.75
CA PHE A 50 4.22 -12.25 11.17
C PHE A 50 4.36 -12.18 9.65
N ASP A 51 5.57 -12.33 9.11
CA ASP A 51 5.82 -12.42 7.67
C ASP A 51 4.97 -13.54 7.05
N THR A 52 4.97 -14.71 7.69
CA THR A 52 4.17 -15.87 7.28
C THR A 52 2.68 -15.56 7.30
N LEU A 53 2.14 -15.08 8.42
CA LEU A 53 0.73 -14.76 8.56
C LEU A 53 0.27 -13.70 7.56
N LEU A 54 1.04 -12.61 7.41
CA LEU A 54 0.73 -11.55 6.46
C LEU A 54 0.73 -12.11 5.04
N SER A 55 1.65 -12.99 4.65
CA SER A 55 1.70 -13.53 3.29
C SER A 55 0.41 -14.24 2.83
N TYR A 56 -0.41 -14.72 3.77
CA TYR A 56 -1.71 -15.33 3.50
C TYR A 56 -2.88 -14.33 3.42
N LEU A 57 -2.66 -13.09 3.87
CA LEU A 57 -3.68 -12.05 3.86
C LEU A 57 -3.84 -11.42 2.47
N SER A 58 -4.88 -10.60 2.30
CA SER A 58 -4.89 -9.66 1.18
C SER A 58 -3.95 -8.49 1.46
N ILE A 59 -3.49 -7.82 0.39
CA ILE A 59 -2.68 -6.60 0.51
C ILE A 59 -3.35 -5.53 1.40
N GLU A 60 -4.69 -5.44 1.35
CA GLU A 60 -5.43 -4.47 2.15
C GLU A 60 -5.47 -4.84 3.63
N ASP A 61 -5.61 -6.12 3.95
CA ASP A 61 -5.62 -6.62 5.32
C ASP A 61 -4.24 -6.49 5.95
N ALA A 62 -3.20 -6.82 5.20
CA ALA A 62 -1.82 -6.68 5.64
C ALA A 62 -1.43 -5.21 5.87
N ALA A 63 -1.84 -4.31 4.98
CA ALA A 63 -1.67 -2.87 5.17
C ALA A 63 -2.43 -2.35 6.40
N ARG A 64 -3.60 -2.90 6.72
CA ARG A 64 -4.33 -2.56 7.96
C ARG A 64 -3.65 -3.09 9.21
N ALA A 65 -3.12 -4.31 9.16
CA ALA A 65 -2.33 -4.87 10.26
C ALA A 65 -1.09 -4.00 10.55
N ALA A 66 -0.46 -3.44 9.51
CA ALA A 66 0.67 -2.51 9.65
C ALA A 66 0.35 -1.28 10.52
N CYS A 67 -0.92 -0.87 10.61
CA CYS A 67 -1.34 0.25 11.46
C CYS A 67 -1.40 -0.11 12.95
N VAL A 68 -1.37 -1.40 13.30
CA VAL A 68 -1.59 -1.89 14.67
C VAL A 68 -0.30 -1.86 15.50
N SER A 69 0.85 -2.19 14.90
CA SER A 69 2.14 -2.16 15.61
C SER A 69 3.31 -1.95 14.67
N ARG A 70 4.47 -1.59 15.24
CA ARG A 70 5.73 -1.47 14.49
C ARG A 70 6.20 -2.79 13.90
N GLY A 71 5.95 -3.92 14.58
CA GLY A 71 6.30 -5.25 14.09
C GLY A 71 5.51 -5.63 12.84
N TYR A 72 4.20 -5.37 12.85
CA TYR A 72 3.37 -5.54 11.67
C TYR A 72 3.75 -4.59 10.55
N LEU A 73 4.12 -3.34 10.86
CA LEU A 73 4.62 -2.40 9.85
C LEU A 73 5.93 -2.89 9.21
N HIS A 74 6.84 -3.47 10.00
CA HIS A 74 8.07 -4.05 9.46
C HIS A 74 7.79 -5.23 8.54
N SER A 75 6.93 -6.15 8.98
CA SER A 75 6.51 -7.33 8.21
C SER A 75 5.77 -6.93 6.93
N TRP A 76 4.93 -5.88 7.00
CA TRP A 76 4.27 -5.29 5.84
C TRP A 76 5.26 -4.75 4.82
N ARG A 77 6.34 -4.08 5.23
CA ARG A 77 7.36 -3.62 4.25
C ARG A 77 8.07 -4.76 3.53
N ARG A 78 8.06 -5.96 4.11
CA ARG A 78 8.60 -7.22 3.56
C ARG A 78 7.55 -8.07 2.84
N TYR A 79 6.34 -7.54 2.67
CA TYR A 79 5.25 -8.28 2.07
C TYR A 79 5.61 -8.73 0.66
N PRO A 80 5.58 -10.04 0.36
CA PRO A 80 6.25 -10.56 -0.83
C PRO A 80 5.51 -10.24 -2.13
N ARG A 81 4.18 -10.05 -2.10
CA ARG A 81 3.34 -10.00 -3.31
C ARG A 81 2.43 -8.78 -3.36
N LEU A 82 2.79 -7.78 -4.14
CA LEU A 82 1.97 -6.58 -4.31
C LEU A 82 1.09 -6.68 -5.55
N LEU A 83 -0.22 -6.74 -5.32
CA LEU A 83 -1.25 -6.69 -6.35
C LEU A 83 -1.99 -5.35 -6.30
N PHE A 84 -1.81 -4.54 -7.34
CA PHE A 84 -2.53 -3.29 -7.54
C PHE A 84 -3.59 -3.46 -8.61
N ASN A 85 -4.86 -3.34 -8.22
CA ASN A 85 -6.01 -3.30 -9.12
C ASN A 85 -7.04 -2.31 -8.56
N ASN A 86 -8.15 -2.11 -9.27
CA ASN A 86 -9.19 -1.16 -8.87
C ASN A 86 -9.71 -1.38 -7.45
N LYS A 87 -9.82 -2.63 -7.01
CA LYS A 87 -10.24 -2.97 -5.65
C LYS A 87 -9.17 -2.57 -4.64
N THR A 88 -7.93 -3.04 -4.81
CA THR A 88 -6.85 -2.77 -3.85
C THR A 88 -6.45 -1.30 -3.81
N LEU A 89 -6.66 -0.57 -4.90
CA LEU A 89 -6.47 0.88 -4.97
C LEU A 89 -7.66 1.66 -4.40
N GLY A 90 -8.80 1.02 -4.15
CA GLY A 90 -9.98 1.61 -3.54
C GLY A 90 -10.74 2.52 -4.50
N LEU A 91 -10.76 2.18 -5.79
CA LEU A 91 -11.44 2.95 -6.83
C LEU A 91 -12.94 3.05 -6.58
N ASN A 92 -13.56 2.03 -5.96
CA ASN A 92 -14.97 2.08 -5.55
C ASN A 92 -15.27 3.23 -4.58
N LYS A 93 -14.39 3.44 -3.58
CA LYS A 93 -14.52 4.54 -2.63
C LYS A 93 -14.26 5.88 -3.30
N LEU A 94 -13.25 5.94 -4.18
CA LEU A 94 -12.97 7.14 -4.97
C LEU A 94 -14.13 7.48 -5.89
N GLY A 95 -14.75 6.49 -6.53
CA GLY A 95 -15.90 6.65 -7.43
C GLY A 95 -17.07 7.35 -6.74
N ILE A 96 -17.41 6.95 -5.51
CA ILE A 96 -18.45 7.63 -4.72
C ILE A 96 -18.12 9.12 -4.54
N HIS A 97 -16.87 9.44 -4.19
CA HIS A 97 -16.43 10.83 -4.03
C HIS A 97 -16.32 11.61 -5.36
N LEU A 98 -16.17 10.92 -6.49
CA LEU A 98 -16.16 11.52 -7.82
C LEU A 98 -17.59 11.82 -8.29
N ASP A 99 -18.53 10.93 -8.02
CA ASP A 99 -19.94 11.10 -8.35
C ASP A 99 -20.56 12.29 -7.60
N GLU A 100 -20.05 12.61 -6.41
CA GLU A 100 -20.44 13.79 -5.63
C GLU A 100 -19.71 15.08 -6.09
N ASP A 101 -18.56 14.97 -6.77
CA ASP A 101 -17.75 16.10 -7.21
C ASP A 101 -18.30 16.65 -8.54
N THR A 102 -18.97 17.81 -8.49
CA THR A 102 -19.59 18.45 -9.66
C THR A 102 -18.60 18.67 -10.81
N ARG A 103 -17.33 18.99 -10.52
CA ARG A 103 -16.31 19.15 -11.57
C ARG A 103 -16.01 17.84 -12.26
N ALA A 104 -15.96 16.76 -11.50
CA ALA A 104 -15.79 15.44 -12.06
C ALA A 104 -16.97 15.07 -12.97
N LEU A 105 -18.22 15.31 -12.54
CA LEU A 105 -19.39 15.02 -13.36
C LEU A 105 -19.41 15.78 -14.69
N GLU A 106 -18.98 17.05 -14.69
CA GLU A 106 -19.02 17.91 -15.88
C GLU A 106 -17.77 17.79 -16.78
N ASP A 107 -16.62 17.39 -16.22
CA ASP A 107 -15.33 17.30 -16.90
C ASP A 107 -14.73 15.89 -16.78
N GLU A 108 -14.82 15.12 -17.87
CA GLU A 108 -14.21 13.79 -17.99
C GLU A 108 -12.69 13.81 -17.82
N GLN A 109 -11.99 14.84 -18.32
CA GLN A 109 -10.54 14.92 -18.19
C GLN A 109 -10.15 15.11 -16.73
N TYR A 110 -10.86 15.96 -15.99
CA TYR A 110 -10.63 16.13 -14.55
C TYR A 110 -10.89 14.83 -13.77
N ARG A 111 -11.91 14.04 -14.16
CA ARG A 111 -12.13 12.70 -13.58
C ARG A 111 -10.96 11.78 -13.81
N GLU A 112 -10.53 11.65 -15.06
CA GLU A 112 -9.40 10.80 -15.45
C GLU A 112 -8.14 11.20 -14.69
N ASP A 113 -7.79 12.49 -14.68
CA ASP A 113 -6.63 13.03 -13.96
C ASP A 113 -6.71 12.74 -12.45
N LYS A 114 -7.90 12.88 -11.84
CA LYS A 114 -8.08 12.61 -10.41
C LYS A 114 -7.94 11.13 -10.08
N ILE A 115 -8.44 10.24 -10.94
CA ILE A 115 -8.26 8.79 -10.80
C ILE A 115 -6.78 8.41 -10.99
N GLU A 116 -6.12 8.91 -12.03
CA GLU A 116 -4.72 8.66 -12.32
C GLU A 116 -3.83 9.11 -11.15
N ASN A 117 -4.01 10.35 -10.67
CA ASN A 117 -3.26 10.86 -9.53
C ASN A 117 -3.48 10.03 -8.26
N HIS A 118 -4.71 9.57 -8.00
CA HIS A 118 -4.98 8.68 -6.87
C HIS A 118 -4.23 7.35 -6.99
N PHE A 119 -4.21 6.75 -8.17
CA PHE A 119 -3.49 5.50 -8.44
C PHE A 119 -1.99 5.71 -8.27
N VAL A 120 -1.44 6.74 -8.91
CA VAL A 120 -0.02 7.09 -8.86
C VAL A 120 0.43 7.31 -7.42
N ASN A 121 -0.29 8.14 -6.66
CA ASN A 121 0.08 8.45 -5.28
C ASN A 121 0.05 7.21 -4.38
N LYS A 122 -0.97 6.36 -4.54
CA LYS A 122 -1.11 5.17 -3.71
C LYS A 122 -0.05 4.11 -4.04
N ILE A 123 0.22 3.87 -5.32
CA ILE A 123 1.25 2.92 -5.76
C ILE A 123 2.64 3.43 -5.35
N ASN A 124 2.96 4.70 -5.62
CA ASN A 124 4.22 5.32 -5.19
C ASN A 124 4.45 5.11 -3.69
N HIS A 125 3.45 5.45 -2.87
CA HIS A 125 3.57 5.35 -1.43
C HIS A 125 3.84 3.92 -0.96
N VAL A 126 3.15 2.93 -1.54
CA VAL A 126 3.37 1.53 -1.17
C VAL A 126 4.74 1.06 -1.66
N LEU A 127 5.11 1.29 -2.91
CA LEU A 127 6.38 0.84 -3.47
C LEU A 127 7.59 1.49 -2.79
N GLU A 128 7.54 2.78 -2.50
CA GLU A 128 8.62 3.47 -1.78
C GLU A 128 8.83 2.88 -0.37
N ASN A 129 7.75 2.49 0.32
CA ASN A 129 7.83 1.80 1.61
C ASN A 129 8.39 0.37 1.51
N HIS A 130 8.26 -0.29 0.36
CA HIS A 130 8.81 -1.62 0.09
C HIS A 130 10.20 -1.56 -0.56
N SER A 131 10.70 -0.36 -0.88
CA SER A 131 11.99 -0.22 -1.55
C SER A 131 13.12 -0.75 -0.68
N GLY A 132 13.87 -1.71 -1.22
CA GLY A 132 15.01 -2.32 -0.52
C GLY A 132 14.64 -3.55 0.30
N PHE A 133 13.35 -3.88 0.38
CA PHE A 133 12.88 -5.16 0.88
C PHE A 133 12.69 -6.12 -0.31
N GLY A 134 12.97 -7.41 -0.08
CA GLY A 134 12.90 -8.44 -1.13
C GLY A 134 11.45 -8.76 -1.51
N MET A 135 10.90 -7.99 -2.45
CA MET A 135 9.61 -8.29 -3.06
C MET A 135 9.76 -9.41 -4.07
N LYS A 136 8.83 -10.37 -4.04
CA LYS A 136 8.79 -11.52 -4.97
C LYS A 136 7.86 -11.27 -6.15
N ALA A 137 6.80 -10.50 -5.98
CA ALA A 137 5.83 -10.30 -7.04
C ALA A 137 5.30 -8.86 -7.08
N LEU A 138 5.34 -8.25 -8.26
CA LEU A 138 4.65 -6.99 -8.57
C LEU A 138 3.64 -7.22 -9.69
N ILE A 139 2.37 -6.98 -9.41
CA ILE A 139 1.27 -7.11 -10.36
C ILE A 139 0.51 -5.78 -10.43
N LEU A 140 0.51 -5.16 -11.60
CA LEU A 140 -0.16 -3.91 -11.90
C LEU A 140 -1.30 -4.17 -12.88
N GLN A 141 -2.56 -4.04 -12.42
CA GLN A 141 -3.77 -4.13 -13.24
C GLN A 141 -4.46 -2.77 -13.24
N LEU A 142 -4.08 -1.91 -14.19
CA LEU A 142 -4.36 -0.48 -14.16
C LEU A 142 -5.36 -0.09 -15.26
N PHE A 143 -6.57 -0.64 -15.20
CA PHE A 143 -7.67 -0.29 -16.09
C PHE A 143 -8.78 0.42 -15.32
N PRO A 144 -9.38 1.50 -15.83
CA PRO A 144 -9.18 2.10 -17.16
C PRO A 144 -8.04 3.14 -17.26
N CYS A 145 -7.20 3.30 -16.24
CA CYS A 145 -6.30 4.44 -16.09
C CYS A 145 -5.10 4.44 -17.04
N HIS A 146 -4.76 5.62 -17.59
CA HIS A 146 -3.55 5.78 -18.39
C HIS A 146 -2.41 6.32 -17.51
N ILE A 147 -1.48 5.46 -17.11
CA ILE A 147 -0.32 5.90 -16.32
C ILE A 147 0.82 6.34 -17.24
N ASP A 148 1.43 7.49 -16.95
CA ASP A 148 2.61 7.96 -17.66
C ASP A 148 3.78 6.97 -17.54
N ALA A 149 4.52 6.79 -18.64
CA ALA A 149 5.66 5.88 -18.72
C ALA A 149 6.71 6.13 -17.62
N SER A 150 6.92 7.40 -17.24
CA SER A 150 7.88 7.76 -16.20
C SER A 150 7.54 7.19 -14.81
N TYR A 151 6.25 7.07 -14.47
CA TYR A 151 5.83 6.43 -13.23
C TYR A 151 6.01 4.92 -13.30
N LEU A 152 5.66 4.30 -14.44
CA LEU A 152 5.87 2.86 -14.65
C LEU A 152 7.36 2.51 -14.54
N ASP A 153 8.23 3.26 -15.22
CA ASP A 153 9.69 3.09 -15.15
C ASP A 153 10.20 3.20 -13.71
N LYS A 154 9.71 4.19 -12.95
CA LYS A 154 10.05 4.36 -11.54
C LYS A 154 9.63 3.13 -10.72
N TRP A 155 8.40 2.64 -10.91
CA TRP A 155 7.88 1.49 -10.17
C TRP A 155 8.66 0.22 -10.48
N LEU A 156 8.96 0.00 -11.76
CA LEU A 156 9.78 -1.13 -12.19
C LEU A 156 11.20 -1.07 -11.61
N ARG A 157 11.83 0.11 -11.56
CA ARG A 157 13.15 0.28 -10.91
C ARG A 157 13.14 -0.03 -9.42
N ILE A 158 12.00 0.16 -8.74
CA ILE A 158 11.87 -0.19 -7.32
C ILE A 158 11.74 -1.70 -7.16
N ALA A 159 10.91 -2.33 -8.00
CA ALA A 159 10.51 -3.73 -7.85
C ALA A 159 11.47 -4.74 -8.49
N VAL A 160 12.06 -4.42 -9.64
CA VAL A 160 12.98 -5.33 -10.34
C VAL A 160 14.35 -5.27 -9.67
N LYS A 161 14.52 -6.16 -8.70
CA LYS A 161 15.73 -6.39 -7.89
C LYS A 161 15.93 -7.90 -7.74
N PRO A 162 17.12 -8.38 -7.35
CA PRO A 162 17.33 -9.80 -7.09
C PRO A 162 16.28 -10.35 -6.11
N GLY A 163 15.60 -11.43 -6.51
CA GLY A 163 14.52 -12.05 -5.73
C GLY A 163 13.10 -11.76 -6.26
N ILE A 164 12.95 -10.91 -7.28
CA ILE A 164 11.68 -10.80 -8.02
C ILE A 164 11.45 -12.09 -8.83
N GLU A 165 10.29 -12.69 -8.66
CA GLU A 165 9.86 -13.95 -9.27
C GLU A 165 8.71 -13.73 -10.26
N GLU A 166 7.81 -12.79 -9.98
CA GLU A 166 6.66 -12.47 -10.84
C GLU A 166 6.55 -10.97 -11.12
N LEU A 167 6.44 -10.62 -12.41
CA LEU A 167 6.14 -9.28 -12.87
C LEU A 167 4.97 -9.34 -13.85
N ALA A 168 3.92 -8.57 -13.57
CA ALA A 168 2.76 -8.47 -14.45
C ALA A 168 2.32 -7.03 -14.62
N LEU A 169 2.26 -6.55 -15.87
CA LEU A 169 1.74 -5.25 -16.25
C LEU A 169 0.56 -5.47 -17.17
N GLU A 170 -0.62 -5.15 -16.67
CA GLU A 170 -1.88 -5.18 -17.40
C GLU A 170 -2.41 -3.74 -17.44
N LEU A 171 -2.11 -3.03 -18.52
CA LEU A 171 -2.32 -1.58 -18.64
C LEU A 171 -3.47 -1.25 -19.60
N SER A 172 -4.15 -0.11 -19.36
CA SER A 172 -5.21 0.40 -20.22
C SER A 172 -4.74 0.72 -21.64
N THR A 173 -5.54 0.33 -22.64
CA THR A 173 -5.38 0.71 -24.06
C THR A 173 -6.25 1.91 -24.45
N LEU A 174 -6.95 2.54 -23.50
CA LEU A 174 -7.93 3.56 -23.82
C LEU A 174 -7.26 4.83 -24.38
N LYS A 175 -7.58 5.08 -25.65
CA LYS A 175 -7.51 6.30 -26.50
C LYS A 175 -6.38 7.31 -26.23
N ARG A 176 -5.64 7.59 -27.34
CA ARG A 176 -4.80 8.78 -27.63
C ARG A 176 -3.33 8.79 -27.19
N ARG A 177 -2.81 7.76 -26.54
CA ARG A 177 -1.39 7.71 -26.16
C ARG A 177 -0.71 6.43 -26.63
N ALA A 178 0.60 6.52 -26.82
CA ALA A 178 1.42 5.40 -27.27
C ALA A 178 1.43 4.29 -26.21
N GLU A 179 1.53 3.05 -26.65
CA GLU A 179 1.72 1.91 -25.75
C GLU A 179 2.98 2.10 -24.91
N TYR A 180 2.94 1.66 -23.65
CA TYR A 180 4.11 1.70 -22.79
C TYR A 180 5.18 0.75 -23.33
N ASN A 181 6.38 1.28 -23.56
CA ASN A 181 7.53 0.48 -24.00
C ASN A 181 8.22 -0.13 -22.78
N PHE A 182 8.05 -1.42 -22.59
CA PHE A 182 8.69 -2.13 -21.48
C PHE A 182 10.22 -2.13 -21.64
N PRO A 183 10.99 -1.67 -20.64
CA PRO A 183 12.44 -1.63 -20.70
C PRO A 183 13.04 -3.03 -20.51
N SER A 184 13.28 -3.74 -21.62
CA SER A 184 13.82 -5.11 -21.64
C SER A 184 15.15 -5.28 -20.89
N LEU A 185 15.96 -4.22 -20.74
CA LEU A 185 17.19 -4.24 -19.94
C LEU A 185 16.96 -4.62 -18.47
N LEU A 186 15.76 -4.36 -17.92
CA LEU A 186 15.43 -4.76 -16.54
C LEU A 186 15.45 -6.28 -16.34
N LEU A 187 15.31 -7.05 -17.42
CA LEU A 187 15.37 -8.51 -17.39
C LEU A 187 16.81 -9.05 -17.39
N SER A 188 17.81 -8.18 -17.51
CA SER A 188 19.21 -8.60 -17.47
C SER A 188 19.58 -9.15 -16.10
N ASN A 189 20.51 -10.12 -16.10
CA ASN A 189 21.02 -10.74 -14.87
C ASN A 189 21.68 -9.74 -13.92
N GLU A 190 22.20 -8.62 -14.44
CA GLU A 190 22.87 -7.59 -13.64
C GLU A 190 21.92 -6.78 -12.75
N ILE A 191 20.65 -6.64 -13.16
CA ILE A 191 19.66 -5.79 -12.47
C ILE A 191 18.78 -6.63 -11.53
N GLY A 192 18.69 -7.94 -11.74
CA GLY A 192 17.88 -8.87 -10.93
C GLY A 192 16.85 -9.65 -11.73
N GLY A 193 16.83 -9.53 -13.05
CA GLY A 193 15.92 -10.30 -13.92
C GLY A 193 16.19 -11.80 -13.93
N SER A 194 17.35 -12.25 -13.43
CA SER A 194 17.73 -13.67 -13.40
C SER A 194 16.83 -14.55 -12.55
N THR A 195 16.11 -13.98 -11.57
CA THR A 195 15.17 -14.71 -10.71
C THR A 195 13.74 -14.68 -11.22
N LEU A 196 13.47 -13.95 -12.30
CA LEU A 196 12.11 -13.77 -12.81
C LEU A 196 11.62 -15.06 -13.48
N GLU A 197 10.57 -15.66 -12.92
CA GLU A 197 9.96 -16.89 -13.40
C GLU A 197 8.73 -16.62 -14.27
N SER A 198 8.02 -15.52 -13.99
CA SER A 198 6.80 -15.13 -14.71
C SER A 198 6.83 -13.66 -15.12
N LEU A 199 6.71 -13.41 -16.42
CA LEU A 199 6.49 -12.08 -17.00
C LEU A 199 5.17 -12.06 -17.77
N ARG A 200 4.25 -11.16 -17.42
CA ARG A 200 3.03 -10.90 -18.19
C ARG A 200 2.96 -9.44 -18.58
N LEU A 201 2.83 -9.17 -19.87
CA LEU A 201 2.71 -7.83 -20.43
C LEU A 201 1.46 -7.77 -21.31
N THR A 202 0.50 -6.94 -20.93
CA THR A 202 -0.72 -6.68 -21.68
C THR A 202 -0.77 -5.19 -21.99
N SER A 203 -1.01 -4.84 -23.25
CA SER A 203 -1.02 -3.44 -23.73
C SER A 203 0.31 -2.71 -23.56
N CYS A 204 1.41 -3.45 -23.62
CA CYS A 204 2.77 -2.93 -23.58
C CYS A 204 3.51 -3.33 -24.86
N ALA A 205 4.31 -2.43 -25.39
CA ALA A 205 5.28 -2.75 -26.43
C ALA A 205 6.54 -3.36 -25.78
N PHE A 206 7.16 -4.31 -26.45
CA PHE A 206 8.39 -4.96 -26.01
C PHE A 206 9.44 -4.87 -27.11
N HIS A 207 10.39 -3.95 -26.95
CA HIS A 207 11.49 -3.76 -27.89
C HIS A 207 12.81 -4.15 -27.21
N SER A 208 13.41 -5.25 -27.67
CA SER A 208 14.79 -5.58 -27.34
C SER A 208 15.70 -4.80 -28.29
N TRP A 209 16.28 -3.70 -27.83
CA TRP A 209 17.44 -3.12 -28.50
C TRP A 209 18.64 -4.02 -28.15
N LEU A 210 18.75 -5.15 -28.82
CA LEU A 210 20.00 -5.90 -28.88
C LEU A 210 20.96 -5.06 -29.73
N GLN A 211 22.00 -4.52 -29.08
CA GLN A 211 23.17 -3.95 -29.74
C GLN A 211 24.40 -4.75 -29.30
#